data_AF-A0A4Y2FPD5-F1
#
_entry.id   AF-A0A4Y2FPD5-F1
#
_cell.length_a   1.000
_cell.length_b   1.000
_cell.length_c   1.000
_cell.angle_alpha   90.00
_cell.angle_beta   90.00
_cell.angle_gamma   90.00
#
_symmetry.space_group_name_H-M   'P 1'
#
loop_
_entity.id
_entity.type
_entity.pdbx_description
1 polymer ?
#
loop_
_entity_poly.entity_id
_entity_poly.type
_entity_poly.pdbx_seq_one_letter_code
_entity_poly.pdbx_strand_id
1 'polypeptide(L)'
;MWINFAESEILPPSCTWVFPCLGLVQFNKQSTEKAKEDVKRILQILNDHLLHSTYLVGERITQADISVVCNLLSLYQLVSF
;
A
#
# COMPACT_ATOMS: atom_id res chain seq x y z
N MET A 1 -11.88 -7.45 6.60
CA MET A 1 -12.22 -6.20 5.91
C MET A 1 -10.96 -5.40 5.59
N TRP A 2 -10.16 -4.95 6.57
CA TRP A 2 -8.88 -4.27 6.29
C TRP A 2 -7.66 -5.19 6.05
N ILE A 3 -7.55 -6.29 6.80
CA ILE A 3 -6.44 -7.25 6.62
C ILE A 3 -6.46 -7.85 5.21
N ASN A 4 -7.63 -8.32 4.77
CA ASN A 4 -7.78 -8.82 3.40
C ASN A 4 -7.51 -7.74 2.35
N PHE A 5 -7.91 -6.48 2.60
CA PHE A 5 -7.60 -5.36 1.73
C PHE A 5 -6.08 -5.12 1.62
N ALA A 6 -5.34 -5.23 2.73
CA ALA A 6 -3.88 -5.14 2.72
C ALA A 6 -3.26 -6.23 1.84
N GLU A 7 -3.75 -7.46 1.91
CA GLU A 7 -3.22 -8.60 1.14
C GLU A 7 -3.64 -8.59 -0.34
N SER A 8 -4.89 -8.21 -0.65
CA SER A 8 -5.42 -8.28 -2.02
C SER A 8 -5.17 -7.01 -2.83
N GLU A 9 -5.25 -5.84 -2.20
CA GLU A 9 -5.18 -4.56 -2.90
C GLU A 9 -3.81 -3.90 -2.75
N ILE A 10 -3.18 -3.94 -1.56
CA ILE A 10 -1.93 -3.20 -1.30
C ILE A 10 -0.70 -4.00 -1.72
N LEU A 11 -0.62 -5.27 -1.31
CA LEU A 11 0.59 -6.08 -1.51
C LEU A 11 0.96 -6.25 -2.99
N PRO A 12 0.05 -6.58 -3.92
CA PRO A 12 0.43 -6.79 -5.32
C PRO A 12 1.03 -5.56 -6.03
N PRO A 13 0.41 -4.36 -5.99
CA PRO A 13 1.00 -3.18 -6.60
C PRO A 13 2.24 -2.69 -5.84
N SER A 14 2.31 -2.88 -4.51
CA SER A 14 3.51 -2.61 -3.71
C SER A 14 4.72 -3.41 -4.22
N CYS A 15 4.59 -4.73 -4.36
CA CYS A 15 5.63 -5.59 -4.91
C CYS A 15 6.00 -5.22 -6.35
N THR A 16 5.00 -4.94 -7.19
CA THR A 16 5.21 -4.59 -8.61
C THR A 16 6.06 -3.34 -8.77
N TRP A 17 5.88 -2.35 -7.90
CA TRP A 17 6.65 -1.10 -7.94
C TRP A 17 8.01 -1.24 -7.22
N VAL A 18 8.08 -1.94 -6.10
CA VAL A 18 9.30 -2.03 -5.27
C VAL A 18 10.33 -3.01 -5.85
N PHE A 19 9.92 -4.15 -6.40
CA PHE A 19 10.86 -5.19 -6.84
C PHE A 19 11.83 -4.73 -7.94
N PRO A 20 11.44 -3.91 -8.94
CA PRO A 20 12.37 -3.31 -9.88
C PRO A 20 13.43 -2.43 -9.20
N CYS A 21 13.06 -1.66 -8.17
CA CYS A 21 13.99 -0.80 -7.43
C CYS A 21 15.04 -1.60 -6.65
N LEU A 22 14.70 -2.82 -6.25
CA LEU A 22 15.59 -3.75 -5.57
C LEU A 22 16.42 -4.62 -6.53
N GLY A 23 16.22 -4.49 -7.85
CA GLY A 23 16.88 -5.32 -8.85
C GLY A 23 16.41 -6.78 -8.88
N LEU A 24 15.27 -7.09 -8.24
CA LEU A 24 14.74 -8.45 -8.14
C LEU A 24 13.99 -8.88 -9.41
N VAL A 25 13.36 -7.93 -10.10
CA VAL A 25 12.63 -8.15 -11.36
C VAL A 25 12.98 -7.07 -12.37
N GLN A 26 12.81 -7.36 -13.66
CA GLN A 26 13.03 -6.38 -14.71
C GLN A 26 11.95 -5.28 -14.65
N PHE A 27 12.38 -4.03 -14.81
CA PHE A 27 11.47 -2.89 -14.89
C PHE A 27 10.52 -3.01 -16.09
N ASN A 28 9.22 -3.01 -15.82
CA ASN A 28 8.17 -2.90 -16.84
C ASN A 28 7.42 -1.58 -16.63
N LYS A 29 7.53 -0.68 -17.62
CA LYS A 29 6.91 0.66 -17.53
C LYS A 29 5.39 0.59 -17.37
N GLN A 30 4.70 -0.24 -18.14
CA GLN A 30 3.24 -0.33 -18.11
C GLN A 30 2.73 -0.87 -16.76
N SER A 31 3.34 -1.95 -16.27
CA SER A 31 3.00 -2.53 -14.98
C SER A 31 3.33 -1.58 -13.82
N THR A 32 4.45 -0.87 -13.90
CA THR A 32 4.84 0.08 -12.86
C THR A 32 3.89 1.27 -12.82
N GLU A 33 3.57 1.91 -13.94
CA GLU A 33 2.63 3.04 -13.96
C GLU A 33 1.24 2.63 -13.47
N LYS A 34 0.75 1.45 -13.86
CA LYS A 34 -0.50 0.91 -13.31
C LYS A 34 -0.41 0.72 -11.79
N ALA A 35 0.69 0.15 -11.29
CA ALA A 35 0.90 -0.01 -9.86
C ALA A 35 0.91 1.35 -9.12
N LYS A 36 1.47 2.41 -9.71
CA LYS A 36 1.42 3.77 -9.15
C LYS A 36 -0.01 4.28 -9.03
N GLU A 37 -0.80 4.12 -10.08
CA GLU A 37 -2.21 4.52 -10.08
C GLU A 37 -3.03 3.75 -9.05
N ASP A 38 -2.80 2.44 -8.94
CA ASP A 38 -3.47 1.58 -7.96
C ASP A 38 -3.08 1.97 -6.53
N VAL A 39 -1.78 2.20 -6.25
CA VAL A 39 -1.33 2.70 -4.94
C VAL A 39 -1.92 4.07 -4.62
N LYS A 40 -1.99 4.99 -5.59
CA LYS A 40 -2.62 6.31 -5.38
C LYS A 40 -4.10 6.17 -5.00
N ARG A 41 -4.84 5.26 -5.65
CA ARG A 41 -6.24 4.97 -5.29
C ARG A 41 -6.36 4.41 -3.87
N ILE A 42 -5.48 3.49 -3.50
CA ILE A 42 -5.45 2.90 -2.15
C ILE A 42 -5.18 3.97 -1.09
N LEU A 43 -4.21 4.85 -1.32
CA LEU A 43 -3.90 5.94 -0.40
C LEU A 43 -5.08 6.91 -0.27
N GLN A 44 -5.83 7.15 -1.35
CA GLN A 44 -7.06 7.95 -1.27
C GLN A 44 -8.11 7.28 -0.36
N ILE A 45 -8.33 5.97 -0.51
CA ILE A 45 -9.28 5.22 0.34
C ILE A 45 -8.87 5.32 1.82
N LEU A 46 -7.58 5.16 2.11
CA LEU A 46 -7.06 5.29 3.48
C LEU A 46 -7.21 6.72 4.00
N ASN A 47 -6.91 7.73 3.18
CA ASN A 47 -7.06 9.13 3.53
C ASN A 47 -8.52 9.48 3.88
N ASP A 48 -9.47 9.01 3.07
CA ASP A 48 -10.90 9.29 3.28
C ASP A 48 -11.42 8.61 4.55
N HIS A 49 -10.96 7.39 4.86
CA HIS A 49 -11.31 6.69 6.09
C HIS A 49 -10.70 7.34 7.35
N LEU A 50 -9.42 7.69 7.28
CA LEU A 50 -8.66 8.27 8.39
C LEU A 50 -8.98 9.76 8.61
N LEU A 51 -9.70 10.41 7.69
CA LEU A 51 -10.18 11.78 7.89
C LEU A 51 -11.07 11.91 9.14
N HIS A 52 -11.78 10.83 9.50
CA HIS A 52 -12.73 10.80 10.61
C HIS A 52 -12.36 9.80 11.72
N SER A 53 -11.25 9.06 11.59
CA SER A 53 -10.86 7.98 12.51
C SER A 53 -9.37 8.04 12.81
N THR A 54 -8.96 7.82 14.06
CA THR A 54 -7.52 7.80 14.40
C THR A 54 -6.82 6.52 13.93
N TYR A 55 -7.54 5.39 13.96
CA TYR A 55 -7.07 4.07 13.55
C TYR A 55 -8.06 3.42 12.57
N LEU A 56 -7.64 2.34 11.91
CA LEU A 56 -8.47 1.67 10.90
C LEU A 56 -9.71 0.98 11.50
N VAL A 57 -9.64 0.55 12.76
CA VAL A 57 -10.74 -0.13 13.46
C VAL A 57 -10.85 0.37 14.91
N GLY A 58 -11.86 1.22 15.17
CA GLY A 58 -12.05 1.84 16.47
C GLY A 58 -10.94 2.86 16.80
N GLU A 59 -10.80 3.21 18.07
CA GLU A 59 -9.85 4.24 18.53
C GLU A 59 -8.61 3.64 19.23
N ARG A 60 -8.13 2.50 18.73
CA ARG A 60 -6.88 1.88 19.19
C ARG A 60 -6.19 1.10 18.08
N ILE A 61 -4.89 0.88 18.22
CA ILE A 61 -4.13 0.01 17.32
C ILE A 61 -4.70 -1.42 17.34
N THR A 62 -4.88 -1.97 16.15
CA THR A 62 -5.31 -3.34 15.91
C THR A 62 -4.43 -4.02 14.86
N GLN A 63 -4.69 -5.31 14.61
CA GLN A 63 -4.05 -6.04 13.53
C GLN A 63 -4.29 -5.41 12.15
N ALA A 64 -5.42 -4.71 11.95
CA ALA A 64 -5.70 -4.01 10.69
C ALA A 64 -4.62 -2.96 10.39
N ASP A 65 -4.29 -2.13 11.39
CA ASP A 65 -3.29 -1.08 11.27
C ASP A 65 -1.90 -1.67 10.98
N ILE A 66 -1.54 -2.72 11.71
CA ILE A 66 -0.24 -3.41 11.55
C ILE A 66 -0.13 -4.00 10.14
N SER A 67 -1.14 -4.74 9.66
CA SER A 67 -1.11 -5.35 8.33
C SER A 67 -1.01 -4.31 7.20
N VAL A 68 -1.79 -3.22 7.27
CA VAL A 68 -1.76 -2.16 6.26
C VAL A 68 -0.41 -1.45 6.26
N VAL A 69 0.12 -1.09 7.42
CA VAL A 69 1.42 -0.40 7.53
C VAL A 69 2.56 -1.30 7.05
N CYS A 70 2.57 -2.58 7.41
CA CYS A 70 3.60 -3.51 6.92
C CYS A 70 3.64 -3.60 5.39
N ASN A 71 2.48 -3.62 4.72
CA ASN A 71 2.42 -3.72 3.26
C ASN A 71 2.73 -2.39 2.55
N LEU A 72 2.56 -1.26 3.24
CA LEU A 72 2.93 0.08 2.75
C LEU A 72 4.38 0.48 3.06
N LEU A 73 5.04 -0.13 4.05
CA LEU A 73 6.34 0.30 4.56
C LEU A 73 7.40 0.40 3.44
N SER A 74 7.51 -0.65 2.62
CA SER A 74 8.47 -0.70 1.52
C SER A 74 8.23 0.39 0.48
N LEU A 75 6.96 0.77 0.25
CA LEU A 75 6.64 1.87 -0.64
C LEU A 75 7.18 3.20 -0.08
N TYR A 76 6.93 3.48 1.20
CA TYR A 76 7.43 4.69 1.85
C TYR A 76 8.96 4.76 1.97
N GLN A 77 9.64 3.62 2.05
CA GLN A 77 11.09 3.57 2.19
C GLN A 77 11.85 3.67 0.87
N LEU A 78 11.31 3.07 -0.20
CA LEU A 78 12.07 2.78 -1.41
C LEU A 78 11.59 3.56 -2.63
N VAL A 79 10.37 4.10 -2.61
CA VAL A 79 9.82 4.85 -3.75
C VAL A 79 9.32 6.23 -3.29
N SER A 80 9.59 7.25 -4.10
CA SER A 80 8.99 8.58 -3.91
C SER A 80 7.64 8.65 -4.61
N PHE A 81 6.65 9.18 -3.88
CA PHE A 81 5.30 9.49 -4.36
C PHE A 81 5.24 10.83 -5.10
#